data_AF-A0A353D1Z0-F1
#
_entry.id   AF-A0A353D1Z0-F1
#
_cell.length_a   1.000
_cell.length_b   1.000
_cell.length_c   1.000
_cell.angle_alpha   90.00
_cell.angle_beta   90.00
_cell.angle_gamma   90.00
#
_symmetry.space_group_name_H-M   'P 1'
#
loop_
_entity.id
_entity.type
_entity.pdbx_description
1 polymer ?
#
loop_
_entity_poly.entity_id
_entity_poly.type
_entity_poly.pdbx_seq_one_letter_code
_entity_poly.pdbx_strand_id
1 'polypeptide(L)'
;MENGWSLATGAAKYSDGDGQGSTLGAWGGYPYFANGMIFHFFEAGSLRDASSYKIQGGYDFSKTSKAKTGLYARYTYYDLNPAYSISSDGQPQDFMKMIGLQLKQSYLKGGYFTGTYENHKVDHEHDVWALRLIGGYKF
;
A
#
# COMPACT_ATOMS: atom_id res chain seq x y z
N MET A 1 -5.31 -21.37 -5.99
CA MET A 1 -6.61 -21.01 -6.59
C MET A 1 -6.47 -21.15 -8.10
N GLU A 2 -7.23 -22.05 -8.72
CA GLU A 2 -7.05 -22.45 -10.14
C GLU A 2 -7.60 -21.43 -11.16
N ASN A 3 -8.49 -20.54 -10.73
CA ASN A 3 -9.19 -19.59 -11.60
C ASN A 3 -8.48 -18.22 -11.77
N GLY A 4 -7.24 -18.08 -11.29
CA GLY A 4 -6.45 -16.84 -11.37
C GLY A 4 -6.83 -15.75 -10.38
N TRP A 5 -7.93 -15.91 -9.62
CA TRP A 5 -8.32 -14.96 -8.59
C TRP A 5 -7.51 -15.15 -7.30
N SER A 6 -7.24 -14.04 -6.63
CA SER A 6 -6.68 -13.99 -5.28
C SER A 6 -7.37 -12.90 -4.49
N LEU A 7 -7.63 -13.17 -3.22
CA LEU A 7 -8.18 -12.23 -2.26
C LEU A 7 -7.48 -12.43 -0.92
N ALA A 8 -7.12 -11.34 -0.26
CA ALA A 8 -6.65 -11.34 1.11
C ALA A 8 -7.19 -10.12 1.84
N THR A 9 -7.53 -10.32 3.11
CA THR A 9 -7.93 -9.27 4.03
C THR A 9 -6.97 -9.25 5.22
N GLY A 10 -6.97 -8.16 5.97
CA GLY A 10 -6.20 -8.06 7.21
C GLY A 10 -6.73 -6.96 8.10
N ALA A 11 -6.55 -7.14 9.40
CA ALA A 11 -6.78 -6.10 10.39
C ALA A 11 -5.55 -6.04 11.31
N ALA A 12 -5.19 -4.84 11.75
CA ALA A 12 -4.13 -4.63 12.72
C ALA A 12 -4.54 -3.54 13.71
N LYS A 13 -4.13 -3.69 14.98
CA LYS A 13 -4.31 -2.70 16.03
C LYS A 13 -2.94 -2.25 16.51
N TYR A 14 -2.80 -0.96 16.74
CA TYR A 14 -1.65 -0.35 17.37
C TYR A 14 -2.06 0.01 18.80
N SER A 15 -1.29 -0.42 19.81
CA SER A 15 -1.59 -0.13 21.22
C SER A 15 -0.72 1.04 21.70
N ASP A 16 0.52 0.77 22.10
CA ASP A 16 1.29 1.68 22.95
C ASP A 16 2.57 2.12 22.24
N GLY A 17 2.75 3.45 22.08
CA GLY A 17 3.83 4.09 21.31
C GLY A 17 3.27 4.96 20.19
N ASP A 18 4.04 5.91 19.62
CA ASP A 18 3.59 6.80 18.53
C ASP A 18 3.28 6.07 17.20
N GLY A 19 3.02 4.76 17.23
CA GLY A 19 3.29 3.84 16.14
C GLY A 19 4.73 3.34 16.21
N GLN A 20 5.26 2.81 15.10
CA GLN A 20 6.71 2.62 14.98
C GLN A 20 7.39 3.99 15.12
N GLY A 21 7.79 4.38 16.33
CA GLY A 21 8.39 5.69 16.65
C GLY A 21 9.76 5.97 16.03
N SER A 22 10.02 5.57 14.78
CA SER A 22 11.21 5.91 14.01
C SER A 22 11.12 5.50 12.53
N THR A 23 10.03 5.76 11.79
CA THR A 23 9.88 5.32 10.37
C THR A 23 10.81 6.04 9.37
N LEU A 24 12.13 6.02 9.64
CA LEU A 24 13.18 5.82 8.64
C LEU A 24 13.00 4.43 7.99
N GLY A 25 11.96 4.27 7.18
CA GLY A 25 11.86 3.16 6.23
C GLY A 25 12.64 3.46 4.95
N ALA A 26 13.84 4.03 5.05
CA ALA A 26 14.58 4.56 3.90
C ALA A 26 15.76 3.67 3.46
N TRP A 27 15.77 2.36 3.73
CA TRP A 27 16.87 1.47 3.33
C TRP A 27 16.41 0.03 2.95
N GLY A 28 15.27 -0.09 2.28
CA GLY A 28 14.86 -1.34 1.59
C GLY A 28 14.04 -2.35 2.41
N GLY A 29 13.77 -2.08 3.69
CA GLY A 29 12.78 -2.82 4.48
C GLY A 29 11.41 -2.16 4.42
N TYR A 30 10.38 -2.89 3.94
CA TYR A 30 9.01 -2.39 3.94
C TYR A 30 8.40 -2.57 5.33
N PRO A 31 8.04 -1.50 6.06
CA PRO A 31 7.35 -1.67 7.35
C PRO A 31 6.01 -2.37 7.13
N TYR A 32 5.59 -3.19 8.10
CA TYR A 32 4.41 -4.05 7.97
C TYR A 32 3.12 -3.27 7.64
N PHE A 33 3.02 -2.01 8.10
CA PHE A 33 1.90 -1.13 7.75
C PHE A 33 1.94 -0.67 6.29
N ALA A 34 3.12 -0.45 5.69
CA ALA A 34 3.24 -0.09 4.28
C ALA A 34 2.95 -1.27 3.36
N ASN A 35 3.11 -2.52 3.82
CA ASN A 35 2.62 -3.76 3.19
C ASN A 35 2.76 -3.80 1.64
N GLY A 36 3.92 -3.39 1.13
CA GLY A 36 4.25 -3.36 -0.30
C GLY A 36 3.78 -2.12 -1.06
N MET A 37 3.46 -1.03 -0.37
CA MET A 37 3.19 0.29 -0.95
C MET A 37 4.48 0.99 -1.37
N ILE A 38 4.38 1.86 -2.39
CA ILE A 38 5.40 2.84 -2.80
C ILE A 38 5.59 3.86 -1.68
N PHE A 39 4.51 4.24 -1.00
CA PHE A 39 4.61 5.06 0.19
C PHE A 39 4.99 4.20 1.39
N HIS A 40 6.14 4.52 1.98
CA HIS A 40 6.64 3.88 3.21
C HIS A 40 6.70 4.87 4.39
N PHE A 41 6.27 6.12 4.16
CA PHE A 41 6.23 7.19 5.15
C PHE A 41 4.81 7.37 5.65
N PHE A 42 4.67 7.76 6.90
CA PHE A 42 3.39 7.95 7.55
C PHE A 42 3.26 9.42 7.94
N GLU A 43 2.34 10.13 7.27
CA GLU A 43 2.18 11.59 7.41
C GLU A 43 1.20 11.97 8.52
N ALA A 44 0.52 11.00 9.16
CA ALA A 44 -0.51 11.31 10.15
C ALA A 44 0.02 11.59 11.57
N GLY A 45 1.31 11.89 11.70
CA GLY A 45 2.00 12.14 12.97
C GLY A 45 2.23 10.89 13.83
N SER A 46 1.17 10.16 14.18
CA SER A 46 1.20 9.02 15.09
C SER A 46 0.22 7.92 14.67
N LEU A 47 0.60 6.65 14.87
CA LEU A 47 -0.32 5.50 14.79
C LEU A 47 -0.76 5.02 16.17
N ARG A 48 -0.50 5.78 17.24
CA ARG A 48 -0.89 5.38 18.59
C ARG A 48 -2.39 5.14 18.66
N ASP A 49 -2.79 4.03 19.26
CA ASP A 49 -4.19 3.61 19.37
C ASP A 49 -4.96 3.51 18.04
N ALA A 50 -4.29 3.55 16.88
CA ALA A 50 -4.95 3.43 15.59
C ALA A 50 -5.34 1.97 15.32
N SER A 51 -6.28 1.77 14.40
CA SER A 51 -6.59 0.46 13.82
C SER A 51 -6.46 0.55 12.30
N SER A 52 -6.07 -0.53 11.64
CA SER A 52 -6.03 -0.58 10.17
C SER A 52 -6.73 -1.80 9.63
N TYR A 53 -7.35 -1.64 8.46
CA TYR A 53 -8.12 -2.65 7.76
C TYR A 53 -7.70 -2.67 6.31
N LYS A 54 -7.32 -3.84 5.81
CA LYS A 54 -6.82 -4.03 4.46
C LYS A 54 -7.69 -5.03 3.70
N ILE A 55 -7.93 -4.72 2.44
CA ILE A 55 -8.41 -5.67 1.44
C ILE A 55 -7.51 -5.57 0.21
N GLN A 56 -7.08 -6.71 -0.31
CA GLN A 56 -6.30 -6.80 -1.53
C GLN A 56 -6.82 -7.94 -2.40
N GLY A 57 -6.99 -7.66 -3.67
CA GLY A 57 -7.47 -8.62 -4.65
C GLY A 57 -6.60 -8.59 -5.89
N GLY A 58 -6.60 -9.66 -6.65
CA GLY A 58 -5.92 -9.67 -7.93
C GLY A 58 -6.37 -10.80 -8.83
N TYR A 59 -6.12 -10.59 -10.11
CA TYR A 59 -6.43 -11.54 -11.16
C TYR A 59 -5.20 -11.79 -12.03
N ASP A 60 -4.80 -13.06 -12.11
CA ASP A 60 -3.74 -13.55 -12.98
C ASP A 60 -4.36 -14.08 -14.29
N PHE A 61 -4.20 -13.29 -15.36
CA PHE A 61 -4.71 -13.61 -16.69
C PHE A 61 -3.99 -14.79 -17.34
N SER A 62 -2.85 -15.24 -16.79
CA SER A 62 -2.13 -16.40 -17.32
C SER A 62 -2.87 -17.72 -17.11
N LYS A 63 -3.87 -17.71 -16.22
CA LYS A 63 -4.73 -18.88 -15.94
C LYS A 63 -5.89 -19.02 -16.91
N THR A 64 -6.25 -17.96 -17.64
CA THR A 64 -7.40 -17.94 -18.55
C THR A 64 -7.04 -17.52 -19.98
N SER A 65 -5.84 -16.95 -20.18
CA SER A 65 -5.35 -16.52 -21.48
C SER A 65 -3.85 -16.80 -21.62
N LYS A 66 -3.31 -16.68 -22.84
CA LYS A 66 -1.85 -16.75 -23.06
C LYS A 66 -1.11 -15.51 -22.54
N ALA A 67 -1.83 -14.48 -22.07
CA ALA A 67 -1.22 -13.28 -21.54
C ALA A 67 -0.63 -13.54 -20.15
N LYS A 68 0.67 -13.31 -19.99
CA LYS A 68 1.34 -13.34 -18.69
C LYS A 68 1.18 -11.98 -17.99
N THR A 69 -0.08 -11.63 -17.76
CA THR A 69 -0.47 -10.35 -17.16
C THR A 69 -1.18 -10.62 -15.84
N GLY A 70 -0.92 -9.79 -14.84
CA GLY A 70 -1.66 -9.79 -13.59
C GLY A 70 -2.10 -8.37 -13.23
N LEU A 71 -3.33 -8.23 -12.77
CA LEU A 71 -3.86 -6.98 -12.24
C LEU A 71 -4.17 -7.16 -10.76
N TYR A 72 -3.69 -6.24 -9.93
CA TYR A 72 -3.84 -6.29 -8.49
C TYR A 72 -4.32 -4.94 -7.97
N ALA A 73 -5.25 -4.97 -7.03
CA ALA A 73 -5.78 -3.80 -6.34
C ALA A 73 -5.69 -4.01 -4.84
N ARG A 74 -5.43 -2.92 -4.13
CA ARG A 74 -5.29 -2.87 -2.67
C ARG A 74 -6.01 -1.63 -2.16
N TYR A 75 -6.69 -1.78 -1.04
CA TYR A 75 -7.20 -0.68 -0.24
C TYR A 75 -6.86 -0.93 1.23
N THR A 76 -6.36 0.11 1.90
CA THR A 76 -6.13 0.12 3.35
C THR A 76 -6.78 1.35 3.95
N TYR A 77 -7.60 1.15 4.99
CA TYR A 77 -8.16 2.20 5.82
C TYR A 77 -7.48 2.18 7.18
N TYR A 78 -7.09 3.35 7.67
CA TYR A 78 -6.59 3.56 9.03
C TYR A 78 -7.61 4.41 9.76
N ASP A 79 -8.08 3.88 10.87
CA ASP A 79 -8.86 4.54 11.89
C ASP A 79 -7.87 5.15 12.89
N LEU A 80 -7.64 6.46 12.80
CA LEU A 80 -6.61 7.15 13.57
C LEU A 80 -7.17 7.60 14.92
N ASN A 81 -6.29 7.74 15.91
CA ASN A 81 -6.68 8.36 17.18
C ASN A 81 -6.38 9.87 17.10
N PRO A 82 -7.40 10.76 17.05
CA PRO A 82 -7.21 12.21 16.93
C PRO A 82 -6.51 12.83 18.15
N ALA A 83 -6.47 12.14 19.29
CA ALA A 83 -5.71 12.61 20.45
C ALA A 83 -4.19 12.55 20.23
N TYR A 84 -3.72 11.79 19.25
CA TYR A 84 -2.29 11.58 18.96
C TYR A 84 -1.91 11.83 17.50
N SER A 85 -2.85 11.69 16.57
CA SER A 85 -2.64 11.87 15.14
C SER A 85 -2.94 13.32 14.79
N ILE A 86 -1.89 14.10 14.58
CA ILE A 86 -1.96 15.55 14.39
C ILE A 86 -1.34 15.88 13.04
N SER A 87 -2.07 16.63 12.23
CA SER A 87 -1.63 17.13 10.93
C SER A 87 -0.54 18.18 11.05
N SER A 88 0.08 18.52 9.92
CA SER A 88 1.05 19.59 9.79
C SER A 88 0.50 20.98 10.14
N ASP A 89 -0.81 21.19 10.04
CA ASP A 89 -1.50 22.42 10.44
C ASP A 89 -1.99 22.42 11.91
N GLY A 90 -1.70 21.35 12.66
CA GLY A 90 -2.00 21.22 14.08
C GLY A 90 -3.42 20.73 14.40
N GLN A 91 -4.20 20.33 13.38
CA GLN A 91 -5.51 19.74 13.57
C GLN A 91 -5.44 18.24 13.89
N PRO A 92 -6.40 17.71 14.66
CA PRO A 92 -6.56 16.27 14.81
C PRO A 92 -6.87 15.59 13.47
N GLN A 93 -6.44 14.35 13.30
CA GLN A 93 -6.71 13.54 12.12
C GLN A 93 -7.45 12.26 12.49
N ASP A 94 -8.58 12.01 11.85
CA ASP A 94 -9.43 10.84 12.15
C ASP A 94 -9.12 9.64 11.25
N PHE A 95 -8.53 9.85 10.07
CA PHE A 95 -8.31 8.76 9.13
C PHE A 95 -7.10 8.92 8.21
N MET A 96 -6.64 7.78 7.70
CA MET A 96 -5.81 7.71 6.49
C MET A 96 -6.33 6.62 5.57
N LYS A 97 -6.43 6.92 4.28
CA LYS A 97 -6.90 6.02 3.22
C LYS A 97 -5.79 5.82 2.21
N MET A 98 -5.60 4.58 1.79
CA MET A 98 -4.58 4.21 0.84
C MET A 98 -5.16 3.29 -0.22
N ILE A 99 -4.98 3.64 -1.49
CA ILE A 99 -5.35 2.81 -2.63
C ILE A 99 -4.10 2.51 -3.48
N GLY A 100 -3.99 1.27 -3.95
CA GLY A 100 -2.93 0.87 -4.86
C GLY A 100 -3.46 -0.01 -5.98
N LEU A 101 -3.00 0.27 -7.20
CA LEU A 101 -3.25 -0.51 -8.40
C LEU A 101 -1.91 -0.95 -8.99
N GLN A 102 -1.78 -2.22 -9.32
CA GLN A 102 -0.57 -2.77 -9.89
C GLN A 102 -0.88 -3.64 -11.11
N LEU A 103 -0.23 -3.31 -12.21
CA LEU A 103 -0.16 -4.12 -13.42
C LEU A 103 1.20 -4.79 -13.49
N LYS A 104 1.22 -6.11 -13.61
CA LYS A 104 2.43 -6.91 -13.87
C LYS A 104 2.30 -7.56 -15.22
N GLN A 105 3.38 -7.51 -16.00
CA GLN A 105 3.44 -8.19 -17.29
C GLN A 105 4.81 -8.82 -17.51
N SER A 106 4.82 -10.04 -18.02
CA SER A 106 6.05 -10.75 -18.39
C SER A 106 6.08 -11.01 -19.90
N TYR A 107 7.20 -10.68 -20.54
CA TYR A 107 7.42 -10.84 -21.98
C TYR A 107 8.60 -11.77 -22.24
N LEU A 108 8.55 -12.54 -23.33
CA LEU A 108 9.67 -13.38 -23.78
C LEU A 108 10.19 -14.34 -22.68
N LYS A 109 11.43 -14.80 -22.78
CA LYS A 109 12.08 -15.72 -21.82
C LYS A 109 12.75 -14.99 -20.64
N GLY A 110 12.35 -13.77 -20.30
CA GLY A 110 13.00 -13.04 -19.20
C GLY A 110 12.62 -11.57 -19.02
N GLY A 111 11.92 -10.96 -19.99
CA GLY A 111 11.47 -9.58 -19.88
C GLY A 111 10.31 -9.42 -18.91
N TYR A 112 10.28 -8.33 -18.18
CA TYR A 112 9.17 -7.99 -17.30
C TYR A 112 8.93 -6.48 -17.25
N PHE A 113 7.69 -6.13 -16.92
CA PHE A 113 7.24 -4.79 -16.62
C PHE A 113 6.30 -4.84 -15.41
N THR A 114 6.37 -3.83 -14.57
CA THR A 114 5.46 -3.59 -13.46
C THR A 114 5.14 -2.11 -13.39
N GLY A 115 3.87 -1.76 -13.60
CA GLY A 115 3.34 -0.43 -13.33
C GLY A 115 2.58 -0.47 -12.00
N THR A 116 2.88 0.44 -11.08
CA THR A 116 2.16 0.58 -9.81
C THR A 116 1.73 2.03 -9.66
N TYR A 117 0.44 2.26 -9.50
CA TYR A 117 -0.16 3.53 -9.13
C TYR A 117 -0.65 3.45 -7.69
N GLU A 118 -0.39 4.48 -6.90
CA GLU A 118 -0.91 4.58 -5.55
C GLU A 118 -1.36 6.00 -5.25
N ASN A 119 -2.36 6.09 -4.39
CA ASN A 119 -2.81 7.34 -3.82
C ASN A 119 -3.05 7.14 -2.32
N HIS A 120 -2.64 8.13 -1.54
CA HIS A 120 -2.99 8.22 -0.14
C HIS A 120 -3.68 9.55 0.15
N LYS A 121 -4.61 9.48 1.09
CA LYS A 121 -5.35 10.62 1.61
C LYS A 121 -5.34 10.54 3.13
N VAL A 122 -4.74 11.52 3.77
CA VAL A 122 -4.79 11.70 5.22
C VAL A 122 -5.76 12.84 5.51
N ASP A 123 -6.48 12.73 6.61
CA ASP A 123 -7.31 13.82 7.07
C ASP A 123 -6.49 15.10 7.28
N HIS A 124 -7.08 16.27 6.99
CA HIS A 124 -6.39 17.58 7.07
C HIS A 124 -5.07 17.72 6.28
N GLU A 125 -4.79 16.84 5.32
CA GLU A 125 -3.61 16.92 4.45
C GLU A 125 -4.00 16.86 2.98
N HIS A 126 -3.08 17.27 2.11
CA HIS A 126 -3.27 17.12 0.67
C HIS A 126 -3.18 15.66 0.24
N ASP A 127 -4.02 15.27 -0.73
CA ASP A 127 -3.92 13.96 -1.36
C ASP A 127 -2.58 13.83 -2.10
N VAL A 128 -1.87 12.73 -1.89
CA VAL A 128 -0.59 12.43 -2.54
C VAL A 128 -0.76 11.20 -3.42
N TRP A 129 -0.07 11.17 -4.56
CA TRP A 129 -0.08 10.03 -5.46
C TRP A 129 1.32 9.73 -5.99
N ALA A 130 1.53 8.46 -6.33
CA ALA A 130 2.79 7.98 -6.87
C ALA A 130 2.53 7.03 -8.04
N LEU A 131 3.39 7.13 -9.05
CA LEU A 131 3.45 6.20 -10.16
C LEU A 131 4.86 5.63 -10.24
N ARG A 132 4.97 4.30 -10.18
CA ARG A 132 6.23 3.57 -10.31
C ARG A 132 6.17 2.63 -11.49
N LEU A 133 7.07 2.81 -12.44
CA LEU A 133 7.23 1.96 -13.61
C LEU A 133 8.58 1.25 -13.52
N ILE A 134 8.56 -0.08 -13.45
CA ILE A 134 9.77 -0.91 -13.39
C ILE A 134 9.75 -1.84 -14.59
N GLY A 135 10.79 -1.81 -15.41
CA GLY A 135 10.99 -2.74 -16.50
C GLY A 135 12.39 -3.36 -16.41
N GLY A 136 12.53 -4.60 -16.87
CA GLY A 136 13.83 -5.24 -16.88
C GLY A 136 13.84 -6.56 -17.63
N TYR A 137 15.03 -7.15 -17.70
CA TYR A 137 15.25 -8.47 -18.26
C TYR A 137 16.03 -9.31 -17.25
N LYS A 138 15.52 -10.51 -16.94
CA LYS A 138 16.20 -11.49 -16.09
C LYS A 138 16.91 -12.49 -16.99
N PHE A 139 18.24 -12.51 -16.90
CA PHE A 139 19.14 -13.42 -17.61
C PHE A 139 19.20 -14.79 -16.94
#